data_AF-A0A974B8V9-F1
#
_entry.id   AF-A0A974B8V9-F1
#
_cell.length_a   1.000
_cell.length_b   1.000
_cell.length_c   1.000
_cell.angle_alpha   90.00
_cell.angle_beta   90.00
_cell.angle_gamma   90.00
#
_symmetry.space_group_name_H-M   'P 1'
#
loop_
_entity.id
_entity.type
_entity.pdbx_description
1 polymer ?
#
loop_
_entity_poly.entity_id
_entity_poly.type
_entity_poly.pdbx_seq_one_letter_code
_entity_poly.pdbx_strand_id
1 'polypeptide(L)'
;SALPEKKMMFKGLVPNKEDMNKLTLTPWIQYPLPGGSALITFEKAEVAQRIIEMKEHVVKLSFGEKLEEPDQCRMRVQAAPVEILLPSALEIRLTQSSRSILVSDLPSLAIPEETLLDKLELFFSKTKNGGSEVESREFWGDSGQVVLTFTRDGVAEPLIERGHIQVLIERGKYKVKISPCMIGSIINVQFQPSRCSKTVLLSGIPDVLDEESMRDTLEIHFQKASCGGGEVDALAYVPAGQTGLAVFVEDTG
;
A
#
# COMPACT_ATOMS: atom_id res chain seq x y z
N SER A 1 14.68 6.12 39.36
CA SER A 1 15.87 5.34 38.93
C SER A 1 16.07 5.61 37.45
N ALA A 2 17.26 6.09 37.04
CA ALA A 2 17.55 6.37 35.64
C ALA A 2 17.72 5.04 34.88
N LEU A 3 16.84 4.77 33.92
CA LEU A 3 17.00 3.65 32.99
C LEU A 3 18.33 3.80 32.24
N PRO A 4 19.15 2.74 32.09
CA PRO A 4 20.39 2.84 31.36
C PRO A 4 20.11 2.94 29.85
N GLU A 5 20.16 4.15 29.29
CA GLU A 5 20.19 4.41 27.85
C GLU A 5 21.58 4.07 27.27
N LYS A 6 21.93 2.78 27.19
CA LYS A 6 23.15 2.35 26.50
C LYS A 6 22.80 1.77 25.14
N LYS A 7 23.16 2.48 24.07
CA LYS A 7 22.99 2.01 22.69
C LYS A 7 23.77 0.71 22.48
N MET A 8 23.06 -0.39 22.25
CA MET A 8 23.65 -1.68 21.90
C MET A 8 23.80 -1.77 20.38
N MET A 9 24.92 -2.31 19.91
CA MET A 9 25.15 -2.51 18.47
C MET A 9 24.64 -3.89 18.05
N PHE A 10 23.68 -3.93 17.13
CA PHE A 10 23.25 -5.15 16.47
C PHE A 10 24.12 -5.36 15.22
N LYS A 11 25.03 -6.33 15.26
CA LYS A 11 25.70 -6.85 14.05
C LYS A 11 24.85 -7.98 13.51
N GLY A 12 23.88 -7.66 12.65
CA GLY A 12 23.05 -8.67 12.01
C GLY A 12 23.93 -9.68 11.28
N LEU A 13 23.90 -10.95 11.73
CA LEU A 13 24.32 -12.05 10.88
C LEU A 13 23.34 -12.04 9.71
N VAL A 14 23.79 -11.66 8.52
CA VAL A 14 23.02 -11.77 7.28
C VAL A 14 23.16 -13.24 6.87
N PRO A 15 22.17 -14.13 7.17
CA PRO A 15 22.19 -15.45 6.55
C PRO A 15 22.04 -15.23 5.03
N ASN A 16 22.49 -16.17 4.21
CA ASN A 16 22.45 -16.05 2.75
C ASN A 16 21.17 -15.37 2.24
N LYS A 17 21.33 -14.47 1.26
CA LYS A 17 20.33 -13.53 0.70
C LYS A 17 18.99 -14.15 0.22
N GLU A 18 18.83 -15.46 0.33
CA GLU A 18 17.68 -16.22 -0.18
C GLU A 18 16.58 -16.45 0.88
N ASP A 19 16.88 -16.39 2.19
CA ASP A 19 15.90 -16.68 3.28
C ASP A 19 15.51 -15.46 4.14
N MET A 20 15.80 -14.23 3.69
CA MET A 20 15.28 -13.06 4.37
C MET A 20 13.85 -12.79 3.91
N ASN A 21 12.91 -12.72 4.87
CA ASN A 21 11.62 -12.06 4.69
C ASN A 21 11.88 -10.62 4.20
N LYS A 22 11.97 -10.43 2.89
CA LYS A 22 12.10 -9.11 2.28
C LYS A 22 10.77 -8.42 2.49
N LEU A 23 10.79 -7.30 3.22
CA LEU A 23 9.66 -6.39 3.24
C LEU A 23 9.49 -5.87 1.82
N THR A 24 8.44 -6.31 1.14
CA THR A 24 8.08 -5.84 -0.19
C THR A 24 7.08 -4.70 -0.03
N LEU A 25 7.40 -3.54 -0.57
CA LEU A 25 6.49 -2.39 -0.66
C LEU A 25 5.87 -2.40 -2.05
N THR A 26 4.56 -2.60 -2.12
CA THR A 26 3.78 -2.53 -3.37
C THR A 26 3.05 -1.19 -3.43
N PRO A 27 3.62 -0.15 -4.07
CA PRO A 27 3.02 1.18 -4.10
C PRO A 27 1.73 1.19 -4.94
N TRP A 28 0.71 1.86 -4.42
CA TRP A 28 -0.56 2.12 -5.10
C TRP A 28 -0.77 3.65 -5.17
N ILE A 29 -0.33 4.26 -6.27
CA ILE A 29 -0.20 5.72 -6.36
C ILE A 29 -1.41 6.32 -7.06
N GLN A 30 -2.09 7.21 -6.35
CA GLN A 30 -3.18 8.01 -6.88
C GLN A 30 -2.64 9.33 -7.45
N TYR A 31 -2.78 9.51 -8.76
CA TYR A 31 -2.27 10.66 -9.51
C TYR A 31 -3.43 11.52 -10.04
N PRO A 32 -3.59 12.76 -9.58
CA PRO A 32 -4.66 13.63 -10.05
C PRO A 32 -4.40 14.10 -11.49
N LEU A 33 -5.40 13.96 -12.35
CA LEU A 33 -5.33 14.38 -13.75
C LEU A 33 -6.21 15.61 -13.99
N PRO A 34 -5.62 16.72 -14.48
CA PRO A 34 -6.41 17.88 -14.86
C PRO A 34 -7.25 17.61 -16.10
N GLY A 35 -8.43 18.22 -16.18
CA GLY A 35 -9.26 18.16 -17.38
C GLY A 35 -8.56 18.68 -18.63
N GLY A 36 -8.94 18.16 -19.78
CA GLY A 36 -8.27 18.41 -21.06
C GLY A 36 -6.90 17.71 -21.16
N SER A 37 -6.76 16.58 -20.47
CA SER A 37 -5.53 15.78 -20.44
C SER A 37 -5.81 14.31 -20.66
N ALA A 38 -4.81 13.57 -21.13
CA ALA A 38 -4.86 12.13 -21.24
C ALA A 38 -3.56 11.48 -20.78
N LEU A 39 -3.64 10.28 -20.23
CA LEU A 39 -2.50 9.40 -20.04
C LEU A 39 -2.52 8.32 -21.11
N ILE A 40 -1.37 8.06 -21.71
CA ILE A 40 -1.20 6.92 -22.62
C ILE A 40 -0.02 6.08 -22.14
N THR A 41 -0.28 4.81 -21.88
CA THR A 41 0.73 3.79 -21.57
C THR A 41 0.98 2.95 -22.81
N PHE A 42 2.25 2.82 -23.18
CA PHE A 42 2.71 2.00 -24.30
C PHE A 42 3.33 0.71 -23.80
N GLU A 43 3.28 -0.35 -24.61
CA GLU A 43 3.97 -1.60 -24.27
C GLU A 43 5.49 -1.41 -24.12
N LYS A 44 6.05 -0.54 -24.96
CA LYS A 44 7.50 -0.30 -25.10
C LYS A 44 7.88 1.09 -24.61
N ALA A 45 8.83 1.15 -23.67
CA ALA A 45 9.33 2.40 -23.11
C ALA A 45 9.96 3.33 -24.17
N GLU A 46 10.55 2.75 -25.23
CA GLU A 46 11.17 3.50 -26.32
C GLU A 46 10.12 4.29 -27.12
N VAL A 47 8.87 3.82 -27.18
CA VAL A 47 7.77 4.53 -27.84
C VAL A 47 7.40 5.78 -27.04
N ALA A 48 7.18 5.60 -25.74
CA ALA A 48 6.87 6.70 -24.83
C ALA A 48 7.97 7.78 -24.84
N GLN A 49 9.24 7.36 -24.83
CA GLN A 49 10.37 8.27 -24.90
C GLN A 49 10.35 9.12 -26.18
N ARG A 50 10.15 8.52 -27.36
CA ARG A 50 10.08 9.26 -28.64
C ARG A 50 8.95 10.28 -28.66
N ILE A 51 7.78 9.92 -28.14
CA ILE A 51 6.63 10.81 -28.08
C ILE A 51 6.92 12.03 -27.21
N ILE A 52 7.57 11.83 -26.06
CA ILE A 52 7.98 12.90 -25.16
C ILE A 52 9.06 13.79 -25.80
N GLU A 53 10.02 13.20 -26.52
CA GLU A 53 11.06 13.94 -27.23
C GLU A 53 10.50 14.85 -28.34
N MET A 54 9.44 14.41 -29.03
CA MET A 54 8.73 15.23 -30.03
C MET A 54 8.00 16.42 -29.40
N LYS A 55 7.64 16.35 -28.11
CA LYS A 55 6.93 17.35 -27.28
C LYS A 55 5.55 17.79 -27.75
N GLU A 56 5.35 17.98 -29.04
CA GLU A 56 4.11 18.48 -29.62
C GLU A 56 3.64 17.59 -30.76
N HIS A 57 2.36 17.23 -30.72
CA HIS A 57 1.73 16.38 -31.72
C HIS A 57 0.51 17.09 -32.31
N VAL A 58 0.36 16.98 -33.63
CA VAL A 58 -0.79 17.55 -34.35
C VAL A 58 -1.76 16.43 -34.68
N VAL A 59 -2.78 16.28 -33.84
CA VAL A 59 -3.81 15.25 -33.95
C VAL A 59 -4.88 15.72 -34.93
N LYS A 60 -5.23 14.86 -35.90
CA LYS A 60 -6.30 15.12 -36.86
C LYS A 60 -7.62 14.63 -36.26
N LEU A 61 -8.57 15.52 -36.11
CA LEU A 61 -9.92 15.19 -35.63
C LEU A 61 -10.75 14.68 -36.80
N SER A 62 -11.36 13.51 -36.65
CA SER A 62 -12.39 13.02 -37.56
C SER A 62 -13.75 13.31 -36.96
N PHE A 63 -14.47 14.28 -37.50
CA PHE A 63 -15.90 14.43 -37.20
C PHE A 63 -16.67 13.43 -38.07
N GLY A 64 -17.66 12.76 -37.49
CA GLY A 64 -18.50 11.81 -38.22
C GLY A 64 -19.17 12.40 -39.46
N GLU A 65 -19.78 11.53 -40.28
CA GLU A 65 -20.25 11.70 -41.68
C GLU A 65 -21.23 12.86 -41.99
N LYS A 66 -21.40 13.87 -41.13
CA LYS A 66 -22.41 14.93 -41.24
C LYS A 66 -21.89 16.31 -41.71
N LEU A 67 -20.63 16.44 -42.12
CA LEU A 67 -20.11 17.68 -42.68
C LEU A 67 -19.69 17.44 -44.13
N GLU A 68 -20.45 18.03 -45.06
CA GLU A 68 -20.22 17.97 -46.52
C GLU A 68 -19.00 18.81 -46.97
N GLU A 69 -18.07 19.14 -46.07
CA GLU A 69 -16.82 19.84 -46.36
C GLU A 69 -15.63 19.16 -45.65
N PRO A 70 -14.47 18.97 -46.30
CA PRO A 70 -13.33 18.27 -45.72
C PRO A 70 -12.49 19.21 -44.84
N ASP A 71 -13.11 19.88 -43.89
CA ASP A 71 -12.37 20.65 -42.87
C ASP A 71 -11.80 19.67 -41.85
N GLN A 72 -10.63 19.11 -42.20
CA GLN A 72 -9.81 18.29 -41.31
C GLN A 72 -9.32 19.17 -40.15
N CYS A 73 -10.14 19.31 -39.10
CA CYS A 73 -9.73 20.04 -37.90
C CYS A 73 -8.52 19.36 -37.26
N ARG A 74 -7.62 20.18 -36.74
CA ARG A 74 -6.37 19.74 -36.13
C ARG A 74 -6.26 20.30 -34.74
N MET A 75 -5.82 19.45 -33.84
CA MET A 75 -5.55 19.79 -32.45
C MET A 75 -4.05 19.68 -32.18
N ARG A 76 -3.51 20.60 -31.37
CA ARG A 76 -2.13 20.52 -30.88
C ARG A 76 -2.17 20.00 -29.45
N VAL A 77 -1.53 18.85 -29.21
CA VAL A 77 -1.37 18.27 -27.87
C VAL A 77 0.09 18.31 -27.46
N GLN A 78 0.34 18.58 -26.18
CA GLN A 78 1.68 18.56 -25.61
C GLN A 78 1.92 17.25 -24.87
N ALA A 79 3.01 16.57 -25.21
CA ALA A 79 3.49 15.36 -24.57
C ALA A 79 4.56 15.68 -23.52
N ALA A 80 4.35 15.21 -22.31
CA ALA A 80 5.24 15.38 -21.17
C ALA A 80 5.46 14.04 -20.44
N PRO A 81 6.59 13.89 -19.74
CA PRO A 81 6.78 12.73 -18.87
C PRO A 81 5.86 12.76 -17.66
N VAL A 82 5.48 11.58 -17.19
CA VAL A 82 4.80 11.42 -15.90
C VAL A 82 5.83 11.16 -14.82
N GLU A 83 5.86 12.02 -13.80
CA GLU A 83 6.70 11.86 -12.62
C GLU A 83 5.82 11.56 -11.40
N ILE A 84 6.13 10.48 -10.69
CA ILE A 84 5.44 10.03 -9.47
C ILE A 84 6.42 9.92 -8.31
N LEU A 85 5.91 10.03 -7.08
CA LEU A 85 6.72 9.85 -5.88
C LEU A 85 6.61 8.39 -5.41
N LEU A 86 7.72 7.65 -5.50
CA LEU A 86 7.80 6.28 -4.99
C LEU A 86 8.45 6.27 -3.60
N PRO A 87 7.99 5.43 -2.65
CA PRO A 87 8.69 5.20 -1.40
C PRO A 87 10.11 4.63 -1.67
N SER A 88 11.14 5.25 -1.07
CA SER A 88 12.54 4.84 -1.24
C SER A 88 13.16 4.26 0.03
N ALA A 89 12.71 4.71 1.20
CA ALA A 89 13.15 4.18 2.49
C ALA A 89 12.00 4.20 3.51
N LEU A 90 11.98 3.17 4.37
CA LEU A 90 11.01 3.00 5.44
C LEU A 90 11.75 2.70 6.75
N GLU A 91 11.49 3.51 7.77
CA GLU A 91 11.99 3.26 9.12
C GLU A 91 10.83 2.82 10.02
N ILE A 92 10.96 1.63 10.60
CA ILE A 92 9.99 1.06 11.53
C ILE A 92 10.65 0.99 12.90
N ARG A 93 9.99 1.59 13.90
CA ARG A 93 10.37 1.43 15.30
C ARG A 93 9.54 0.33 15.93
N LEU A 94 10.23 -0.67 16.46
CA LEU A 94 9.64 -1.72 17.28
C LEU A 94 9.79 -1.36 18.76
N THR A 95 8.69 -1.31 19.49
CA THR A 95 8.68 -1.06 20.94
C THR A 95 7.84 -2.13 21.63
N GLN A 96 8.25 -2.52 22.84
CA GLN A 96 7.43 -3.36 23.69
C GLN A 96 6.18 -2.59 24.15
N SER A 97 5.02 -3.21 24.08
CA SER A 97 3.78 -2.66 24.64
C SER A 97 3.84 -2.66 26.17
N SER A 98 3.51 -1.52 26.79
CA SER A 98 3.27 -1.43 28.23
C SER A 98 1.88 -1.94 28.64
N ARG A 99 1.00 -2.16 27.66
CA ARG A 99 -0.44 -2.47 27.84
C ARG A 99 -0.84 -3.84 27.29
N SER A 100 -0.02 -4.45 26.44
CA SER A 100 -0.39 -5.67 25.71
C SER A 100 0.57 -6.82 26.01
N ILE A 101 0.01 -8.01 26.15
CA ILE A 101 0.76 -9.25 26.35
C ILE A 101 0.41 -10.26 25.26
N LEU A 102 1.39 -11.09 24.91
CA LEU A 102 1.19 -12.24 24.04
C LEU A 102 1.10 -13.50 24.90
N VAL A 103 -0.04 -14.19 24.81
CA VAL A 103 -0.30 -15.46 25.49
C VAL A 103 -0.16 -16.59 24.48
N SER A 104 0.77 -17.49 24.75
CA SER A 104 1.06 -18.67 23.92
C SER A 104 1.01 -19.96 24.74
N ASP A 105 1.29 -21.09 24.09
CA ASP A 105 1.18 -22.44 24.68
C ASP A 105 -0.25 -22.72 25.17
N LEU A 106 -1.24 -22.26 24.39
CA LEU A 106 -2.65 -22.45 24.68
C LEU A 106 -3.02 -23.94 24.50
N PRO A 107 -3.88 -24.48 25.36
CA PRO A 107 -4.28 -25.88 25.24
C PRO A 107 -5.16 -26.08 24.00
N SER A 108 -4.89 -27.14 23.24
CA SER A 108 -5.78 -27.59 22.15
C SER A 108 -7.01 -28.27 22.75
N LEU A 109 -8.02 -27.47 23.07
CA LEU A 109 -9.30 -27.91 23.63
C LEU A 109 -10.37 -27.96 22.55
N ALA A 110 -11.30 -28.91 22.65
CA ALA A 110 -12.48 -29.00 21.78
C ALA A 110 -13.55 -27.96 22.16
N ILE A 111 -13.12 -26.71 22.41
CA ILE A 111 -13.98 -25.59 22.78
C ILE A 111 -13.93 -24.50 21.70
N PRO A 112 -14.99 -23.70 21.55
CA PRO A 112 -14.97 -22.56 20.65
C PRO A 112 -13.90 -21.55 21.03
N GLU A 113 -13.27 -20.93 20.04
CA GLU A 113 -12.26 -19.87 20.21
C GLU A 113 -12.75 -18.73 21.12
N GLU A 114 -13.97 -18.25 20.89
CA GLU A 114 -14.60 -17.22 21.74
C GLU A 114 -14.69 -17.65 23.21
N THR A 115 -14.97 -18.93 23.47
CA THR A 115 -15.02 -19.44 24.85
C THR A 115 -13.64 -19.44 25.49
N LEU A 116 -12.58 -19.77 24.73
CA LEU A 116 -11.21 -19.68 25.23
C LEU A 116 -10.84 -18.22 25.54
N LEU A 117 -11.15 -17.30 24.63
CA LEU A 117 -10.91 -15.86 24.79
C LEU A 117 -11.65 -15.31 26.02
N ASP A 118 -12.92 -15.66 26.22
CA ASP A 118 -13.70 -15.29 27.41
C ASP A 118 -13.03 -15.75 28.72
N LYS A 119 -12.49 -16.98 28.75
CA LYS A 119 -11.80 -17.50 29.95
C LYS A 119 -10.49 -16.78 30.21
N LEU A 120 -9.73 -16.49 29.16
CA LEU A 120 -8.48 -15.73 29.28
C LEU A 120 -8.78 -14.31 29.76
N GLU A 121 -9.73 -13.62 29.14
CA GLU A 121 -10.15 -12.28 29.54
C GLU A 121 -10.63 -12.25 31.00
N LEU A 122 -11.50 -13.17 31.40
CA LEU A 122 -11.98 -13.26 32.78
C LEU A 122 -10.85 -13.58 33.78
N PHE A 123 -9.80 -14.26 33.36
CA PHE A 123 -8.64 -14.53 34.19
C PHE A 123 -7.77 -13.28 34.34
N PHE A 124 -7.43 -12.64 33.22
CA PHE A 124 -6.52 -11.49 33.20
C PHE A 124 -7.20 -10.18 33.63
N SER A 125 -8.52 -10.09 33.62
CA SER A 125 -9.27 -8.95 34.18
C SER A 125 -9.12 -8.82 35.71
N LYS A 126 -8.68 -9.88 36.38
CA LYS A 126 -8.60 -9.91 37.85
C LYS A 126 -7.25 -9.39 38.33
N THR A 127 -7.28 -8.32 39.12
CA THR A 127 -6.10 -7.73 39.77
C THR A 127 -5.32 -8.71 40.64
N LYS A 128 -5.99 -9.69 41.26
CA LYS A 128 -5.33 -10.76 42.03
C LYS A 128 -4.36 -11.61 41.19
N ASN A 129 -4.60 -11.69 39.88
CA ASN A 129 -3.76 -12.40 38.94
C ASN A 129 -2.64 -11.49 38.36
N GLY A 130 -2.58 -10.22 38.77
CA GLY A 130 -1.64 -9.22 38.27
C GLY A 130 -2.10 -8.49 37.01
N GLY A 131 -3.31 -8.75 36.53
CA GLY A 131 -3.87 -8.07 35.37
C GLY A 131 -4.82 -6.92 35.71
N SER A 132 -5.53 -6.41 34.71
CA SER A 132 -6.54 -5.36 34.84
C SER A 132 -7.64 -5.58 33.81
N GLU A 133 -8.66 -4.72 33.82
CA GLU A 133 -9.67 -4.67 32.76
C GLU A 133 -9.03 -4.72 31.36
N VAL A 134 -9.60 -5.59 30.52
CA VAL A 134 -9.12 -5.89 29.18
C VAL A 134 -9.89 -5.01 28.20
N GLU A 135 -9.15 -4.27 27.38
CA GLU A 135 -9.66 -3.39 26.33
C GLU A 135 -9.96 -4.19 25.05
N SER A 136 -9.04 -5.06 24.64
CA SER A 136 -9.20 -5.89 23.44
C SER A 136 -8.54 -7.26 23.58
N ARG A 137 -9.06 -8.21 22.81
CA ARG A 137 -8.57 -9.58 22.69
C ARG A 137 -8.52 -9.96 21.21
N GLU A 138 -7.38 -10.43 20.75
CA GLU A 138 -7.16 -10.83 19.36
C GLU A 138 -6.53 -12.22 19.31
N PHE A 139 -7.14 -13.12 18.55
CA PHE A 139 -6.58 -14.45 18.30
C PHE A 139 -5.80 -14.44 16.99
N TRP A 140 -4.53 -14.80 17.04
CA TRP A 140 -3.69 -14.95 15.85
C TRP A 140 -3.74 -16.41 15.40
N GLY A 141 -4.80 -16.72 14.64
CA GLY A 141 -5.17 -18.07 14.19
C GLY A 141 -4.04 -18.90 13.59
N ASP A 142 -3.15 -18.27 12.85
CA ASP A 142 -2.02 -18.95 12.18
C ASP A 142 -0.95 -19.45 13.15
N SER A 143 -0.89 -18.88 14.36
CA SER A 143 0.14 -19.18 15.38
C SER A 143 -0.42 -19.79 16.66
N GLY A 144 -1.76 -19.83 16.82
CA GLY A 144 -2.42 -20.27 18.05
C GLY A 144 -2.10 -19.38 19.26
N GLN A 145 -1.88 -18.09 19.03
CA GLN A 145 -1.52 -17.11 20.06
C GLN A 145 -2.65 -16.12 20.30
N VAL A 146 -2.73 -15.58 21.51
CA VAL A 146 -3.71 -14.56 21.89
C VAL A 146 -2.99 -13.31 22.32
N VAL A 147 -3.34 -12.17 21.74
CA VAL A 147 -2.95 -10.85 22.23
C VAL A 147 -4.06 -10.33 23.13
N LEU A 148 -3.70 -9.97 24.36
CA LEU A 148 -4.58 -9.27 25.29
C LEU A 148 -4.05 -7.86 25.50
N THR A 149 -4.90 -6.86 25.27
CA THR A 149 -4.59 -5.45 25.55
C THR A 149 -5.40 -4.98 26.74
N PHE A 150 -4.74 -4.38 27.71
CA PHE A 150 -5.31 -3.86 28.94
C PHE A 150 -5.64 -2.38 28.82
N THR A 151 -6.66 -1.93 29.56
CA THR A 151 -7.03 -0.50 29.62
C THR A 151 -5.99 0.34 30.36
N ARG A 152 -5.16 -0.28 31.22
CA ARG A 152 -4.15 0.40 32.04
C ARG A 152 -2.73 0.08 31.60
N ASP A 153 -1.90 1.12 31.55
CA ASP A 153 -0.47 1.03 31.31
C ASP A 153 0.27 0.39 32.49
N GLY A 154 1.39 -0.28 32.19
CA GLY A 154 2.27 -0.89 33.19
C GLY A 154 1.78 -2.24 33.71
N VAL A 155 0.63 -2.74 33.24
CA VAL A 155 0.10 -4.06 33.60
C VAL A 155 0.83 -5.18 32.86
N ALA A 156 1.35 -4.91 31.67
CA ALA A 156 2.02 -5.93 30.86
C ALA A 156 3.35 -6.38 31.49
N GLU A 157 4.18 -5.45 31.99
CA GLU A 157 5.53 -5.74 32.50
C GLU A 157 5.54 -6.79 33.63
N PRO A 158 4.74 -6.65 34.72
CA PRO A 158 4.70 -7.66 35.78
C PRO A 158 4.19 -9.03 35.31
N LEU A 159 3.30 -9.06 34.31
CA LEU A 159 2.79 -10.31 33.74
C LEU A 159 3.85 -11.00 32.87
N ILE A 160 4.61 -10.21 32.10
CA ILE A 160 5.72 -10.70 31.27
C ILE A 160 6.85 -11.25 32.16
N GLU A 161 7.20 -10.55 33.25
CA GLU A 161 8.23 -11.00 34.21
C GLU A 161 7.90 -12.36 34.85
N ARG A 162 6.62 -12.66 35.05
CA ARG A 162 6.19 -13.99 35.54
C ARG A 162 6.46 -15.09 34.53
N GLY A 163 6.44 -14.77 33.24
CA GLY A 163 6.74 -15.66 32.12
C GLY A 163 5.73 -16.78 31.87
N HIS A 164 5.24 -17.47 32.91
CA HIS A 164 4.20 -18.49 32.79
C HIS A 164 3.19 -18.38 33.93
N ILE A 165 1.92 -18.58 33.61
CA ILE A 165 0.84 -18.54 34.60
C ILE A 165 -0.09 -19.75 34.40
N GLN A 166 -0.62 -20.28 35.51
CA GLN A 166 -1.66 -21.31 35.45
C GLN A 166 -3.05 -20.65 35.34
N VAL A 167 -3.75 -20.94 34.25
CA VAL A 167 -5.11 -20.49 34.00
C VAL A 167 -6.07 -21.68 34.13
N LEU A 168 -7.21 -21.43 34.76
CA LEU A 168 -8.30 -22.41 34.82
C LEU A 168 -9.20 -22.20 33.60
N ILE A 169 -9.20 -23.17 32.68
CA ILE A 169 -10.06 -23.17 31.50
C ILE A 169 -11.01 -24.35 31.65
N GLU A 170 -12.31 -24.06 31.73
CA GLU A 170 -13.36 -25.01 32.08
C GLU A 170 -13.08 -25.77 33.40
N ARG A 171 -12.66 -27.03 33.32
CA ARG A 171 -12.33 -27.90 34.46
C ARG A 171 -10.83 -28.22 34.57
N GLY A 172 -10.02 -27.76 33.61
CA GLY A 172 -8.59 -28.04 33.55
C GLY A 172 -7.74 -26.84 33.99
N LYS A 173 -6.58 -27.13 34.58
CA LYS A 173 -5.54 -26.13 34.85
C LYS A 173 -4.45 -26.25 33.79
N TYR A 174 -4.24 -25.17 33.06
CA TYR A 174 -3.28 -25.14 31.96
C TYR A 174 -2.23 -24.08 32.22
N LYS A 175 -0.97 -24.42 31.94
CA LYS A 175 0.15 -23.49 32.05
C LYS A 175 0.29 -22.78 30.71
N VAL A 176 0.01 -21.48 30.69
CA VAL A 176 0.18 -20.64 29.51
C VAL A 176 1.44 -19.80 29.66
N LYS A 177 2.06 -19.45 28.54
CA LYS A 177 3.24 -18.59 28.50
C LYS A 177 2.82 -17.17 28.20
N ILE A 178 3.44 -16.22 28.90
CA ILE A 178 3.26 -14.78 28.71
C ILE A 178 4.57 -14.23 28.18
N SER A 179 4.48 -13.48 27.09
CA SER A 179 5.62 -12.88 26.41
C SER A 179 5.31 -11.44 26.00
N PRO A 180 6.34 -10.61 25.82
CA PRO A 180 6.15 -9.22 25.44
C PRO A 180 5.49 -9.12 24.06
N CYS A 181 4.48 -8.25 23.95
CA CYS A 181 3.91 -7.88 22.66
C CYS A 181 4.75 -6.74 22.05
N MET A 182 5.33 -6.98 20.88
CA MET A 182 6.08 -5.96 20.15
C MET A 182 5.14 -5.21 19.22
N ILE A 183 5.11 -3.89 19.32
CA ILE A 183 4.34 -3.00 18.46
C ILE A 183 5.29 -2.33 17.47
N GLY A 184 4.98 -2.45 16.19
CA GLY A 184 5.65 -1.72 15.13
C GLY A 184 4.95 -0.40 14.84
N SER A 185 5.72 0.68 14.75
CA SER A 185 5.24 1.98 14.28
C SER A 185 6.14 2.47 13.16
N ILE A 186 5.53 2.95 12.07
CA ILE A 186 6.26 3.65 11.03
C ILE A 186 6.66 5.02 11.59
N ILE A 187 7.95 5.30 11.63
CA ILE A 187 8.47 6.57 12.16
C ILE A 187 8.95 7.50 11.05
N ASN A 188 9.32 6.96 9.89
CA ASN A 188 9.77 7.76 8.75
C ASN A 188 9.50 7.02 7.44
N VAL A 189 9.07 7.76 6.43
CA VAL A 189 8.95 7.29 5.04
C VAL A 189 9.60 8.36 4.16
N GLN A 190 10.57 7.93 3.35
CA GLN A 190 11.21 8.80 2.37
C GLN A 190 10.65 8.49 0.98
N PHE A 191 10.52 9.53 0.16
CA PHE A 191 10.02 9.42 -1.20
C PHE A 191 11.07 9.94 -2.18
N GLN A 192 11.12 9.34 -3.35
CA GLN A 192 11.96 9.78 -4.45
C GLN A 192 11.11 9.95 -5.72
N PRO A 193 11.33 11.02 -6.52
CA PRO A 193 10.76 11.14 -7.84
C PRO A 193 11.18 9.96 -8.72
N SER A 194 10.22 9.40 -9.44
CA SER A 194 10.40 8.34 -10.41
C SER A 194 9.58 8.65 -11.65
N ARG A 195 10.15 8.38 -12.82
CA ARG A 195 9.52 8.63 -14.11
C ARG A 195 8.86 7.35 -14.61
N CYS A 196 7.59 7.43 -14.98
CA CYS A 196 6.91 6.33 -15.65
C CYS A 196 7.52 6.17 -17.05
N SER A 197 8.28 5.10 -17.27
CA SER A 197 9.04 4.89 -18.51
C SER A 197 8.15 4.60 -19.72
N LYS A 198 6.97 4.03 -19.49
CA LYS A 198 6.00 3.62 -20.51
C LYS A 198 4.81 4.58 -20.66
N THR A 199 4.62 5.52 -19.74
CA THR A 199 3.43 6.38 -19.71
C THR A 199 3.77 7.82 -20.08
N VAL A 200 2.93 8.43 -20.92
CA VAL A 200 3.03 9.81 -21.39
C VAL A 200 1.80 10.59 -20.93
N LEU A 201 2.01 11.81 -20.44
CA LEU A 201 0.95 12.78 -20.20
C LEU A 201 0.76 13.63 -21.45
N LEU A 202 -0.46 13.64 -21.96
CA LEU A 202 -0.93 14.55 -23.00
C LEU A 202 -1.75 15.66 -22.36
N SER A 203 -1.51 16.90 -22.77
CA SER A 203 -2.23 18.08 -22.30
C SER A 203 -2.60 19.01 -23.45
N GLY A 204 -3.56 19.91 -23.20
CA GLY A 204 -4.06 20.84 -24.20
C GLY A 204 -5.15 20.25 -25.09
N ILE A 205 -5.86 19.22 -24.62
CA ILE A 205 -6.95 18.58 -25.34
C ILE A 205 -8.23 19.42 -25.16
N PRO A 206 -8.83 19.96 -26.23
CA PRO A 206 -10.05 20.72 -26.17
C PRO A 206 -11.27 19.80 -26.14
N ASP A 207 -12.35 20.29 -25.56
CA ASP A 207 -13.62 19.59 -25.47
C ASP A 207 -14.48 19.86 -26.72
N VAL A 208 -14.20 19.13 -27.80
CA VAL A 208 -14.81 19.33 -29.13
C VAL A 208 -15.40 18.06 -29.74
N LEU A 209 -15.09 16.90 -29.16
CA LEU A 209 -15.68 15.60 -29.49
C LEU A 209 -16.21 14.99 -28.19
N ASP A 210 -17.13 14.04 -28.30
CA ASP A 210 -17.50 13.20 -27.17
C ASP A 210 -16.29 12.39 -26.66
N GLU A 211 -16.39 11.91 -25.43
CA GLU A 211 -15.29 11.26 -24.71
C GLU A 211 -14.74 10.02 -25.45
N GLU A 212 -15.62 9.19 -26.00
CA GLU A 212 -15.26 7.96 -26.72
C GLU A 212 -14.58 8.29 -28.05
N SER A 213 -15.18 9.19 -28.85
CA SER A 213 -14.57 9.65 -30.11
C SER A 213 -13.23 10.33 -29.89
N MET A 214 -13.06 11.11 -28.82
CA MET A 214 -11.78 11.75 -28.50
C MET A 214 -10.72 10.72 -28.09
N ARG A 215 -11.11 9.76 -27.24
CA ARG A 215 -10.25 8.64 -26.83
C ARG A 215 -9.75 7.85 -28.04
N ASP A 216 -10.64 7.44 -28.93
CA ASP A 216 -10.31 6.68 -30.13
C ASP A 216 -9.41 7.48 -31.07
N THR A 217 -9.69 8.77 -31.25
CA THR A 217 -8.89 9.67 -32.08
C THR A 217 -7.45 9.77 -31.57
N LEU A 218 -7.26 9.89 -30.25
CA LEU A 218 -5.95 9.91 -29.62
C LEU A 218 -5.25 8.56 -29.77
N GLU A 219 -5.93 7.46 -29.47
CA GLU A 219 -5.37 6.11 -29.57
C GLU A 219 -4.87 5.81 -30.98
N ILE A 220 -5.72 6.03 -32.00
CA ILE A 220 -5.37 5.85 -33.42
C ILE A 220 -4.20 6.74 -33.83
N HIS A 221 -4.10 7.96 -33.30
CA HIS A 221 -2.97 8.84 -33.59
C HIS A 221 -1.65 8.28 -33.04
N PHE A 222 -1.66 7.86 -31.77
CA PHE A 222 -0.46 7.39 -31.08
C PHE A 222 -0.12 5.91 -31.33
N GLN A 223 -0.96 5.17 -32.05
CA GLN A 223 -0.61 3.88 -32.63
C GLN A 223 0.19 4.00 -33.94
N LYS A 224 0.12 5.14 -34.64
CA LYS A 224 0.78 5.32 -35.94
C LYS A 224 2.28 5.53 -35.76
N ALA A 225 3.07 4.65 -36.39
CA ALA A 225 4.53 4.79 -36.43
C ALA A 225 5.01 6.12 -37.07
N SER A 226 4.23 6.69 -38.00
CA SER A 226 4.54 8.00 -38.60
C SER A 226 4.48 9.16 -37.60
N CYS A 227 3.82 8.97 -36.46
CA CYS A 227 3.73 9.92 -35.35
C CYS A 227 4.67 9.54 -34.19
N GLY A 228 5.64 8.65 -34.43
CA GLY A 228 6.53 8.11 -33.39
C GLY A 228 5.88 7.07 -32.47
N GLY A 229 4.61 6.75 -32.75
CA GLY A 229 3.74 5.87 -31.98
C GLY A 229 4.07 4.38 -32.01
N GLY A 230 3.23 3.58 -31.35
CA GLY A 230 3.38 2.14 -31.20
C GLY A 230 2.19 1.51 -30.47
N GLU A 231 2.32 0.26 -30.06
CA GLU A 231 1.25 -0.46 -29.37
C GLU A 231 0.89 0.20 -28.03
N VAL A 232 -0.39 0.49 -27.87
CA VAL A 232 -0.96 1.17 -26.70
C VAL A 232 -1.57 0.10 -25.80
N ASP A 233 -1.12 0.08 -24.54
CA ASP A 233 -1.62 -0.84 -23.52
C ASP A 233 -2.82 -0.24 -22.78
N ALA A 234 -2.75 1.06 -22.47
CA ALA A 234 -3.85 1.77 -21.83
C ALA A 234 -3.91 3.23 -22.25
N LEU A 235 -5.13 3.76 -22.36
CA LEU A 235 -5.41 5.18 -22.53
C LEU A 235 -6.45 5.62 -21.49
N ALA A 236 -6.24 6.77 -20.86
CA ALA A 236 -7.21 7.39 -19.96
C ALA A 236 -7.32 8.88 -20.31
N TYR A 237 -8.50 9.30 -20.76
CA TYR A 237 -8.78 10.69 -21.14
C TYR A 237 -9.69 11.35 -20.10
N VAL A 238 -9.42 12.61 -19.77
CA VAL A 238 -10.25 13.44 -18.89
C VAL A 238 -10.70 14.67 -19.67
N PRO A 239 -12.01 14.83 -19.95
CA PRO A 239 -12.55 16.00 -20.65
C PRO A 239 -12.25 17.32 -19.96
N ALA A 240 -12.23 18.42 -20.73
CA ALA A 240 -12.03 19.75 -20.15
C ALA A 240 -13.16 20.08 -19.16
N GLY A 241 -12.82 20.74 -18.05
CA GLY A 241 -13.79 21.05 -16.98
C GLY A 241 -14.07 19.89 -16.01
N GLN A 242 -13.55 18.69 -16.26
CA GLN A 242 -13.57 17.57 -15.32
C GLN A 242 -12.23 17.38 -14.61
N THR A 243 -12.18 16.49 -13.62
CA THR A 243 -10.94 16.05 -12.95
C THR A 243 -10.97 14.54 -12.82
N GLY A 244 -9.88 13.90 -13.23
CA GLY A 244 -9.73 12.45 -13.15
C GLY A 244 -8.72 12.04 -12.08
N LEU A 245 -8.73 10.74 -11.76
CA LEU A 245 -7.73 10.12 -10.90
C LEU A 245 -7.16 8.91 -11.61
N ALA A 246 -5.86 8.94 -11.91
CA ALA A 246 -5.14 7.77 -12.40
C ALA A 246 -4.55 6.98 -11.23
N VAL A 247 -4.54 5.67 -11.37
CA VAL A 247 -3.96 4.76 -10.38
C VAL A 247 -2.77 4.06 -11.02
N PHE A 248 -1.59 4.31 -10.48
CA PHE A 248 -0.36 3.65 -10.90
C PHE A 248 -0.02 2.52 -9.94
N VAL A 249 0.24 1.35 -10.52
CA VAL A 249 0.72 0.15 -9.84
C VAL A 249 2.07 -0.25 -10.43
N GLU A 250 2.84 -1.02 -9.68
CA GLU A 250 4.10 -1.57 -10.19
C GLU A 250 3.83 -2.52 -11.35
N ASP A 251 4.56 -2.34 -12.46
CA ASP A 251 4.51 -3.23 -13.61
C ASP A 251 5.24 -4.53 -13.23
N THR A 252 4.48 -5.59 -12.97
CA THR A 252 5.04 -6.88 -12.55
C THR A 252 5.70 -7.66 -13.68
N GLY A 253 5.60 -7.19 -14.93
CA GLY A 253 6.08 -7.89 -16.12
C GLY A 253 5.25 -9.12 -16.48
#